data_AF-A0A6J1B996-F1
#
_entry.id   AF-A0A6J1B996-F1
#
_cell.length_a   1.000
_cell.length_b   1.000
_cell.length_c   1.000
_cell.angle_alpha   90.00
_cell.angle_beta   90.00
_cell.angle_gamma   90.00
#
_symmetry.space_group_name_H-M   'P 1'
#
loop_
_entity.id
_entity.type
_entity.pdbx_description
1 polymer ?
#
loop_
_entity_poly.entity_id
_entity_poly.type
_entity_poly.pdbx_seq_one_letter_code
_entity_poly.pdbx_strand_id
1 'polypeptide(L)'
;MVFEELILPERYLLGQGLCNLTDLWWIDDSRERYNSNALISFLKLCPPLTRLYITIDPKSYNMGKIKMSSIMVRRSTKLEHLMAVMVEGFENEEEECHLAKQLKKVLEAEPLIIKWDGTVRRLIKVHEQLRKGRDPYELIEKRVENHYELCPKHPHMDH
;
A
#
# COMPACT_ATOMS: atom_id res chain seq x y z
N MET A 1 17.94 -6.93 14.48
CA MET A 1 17.35 -7.90 13.54
C MET A 1 17.08 -7.11 12.27
N VAL A 2 17.87 -7.33 11.23
CA VAL A 2 17.74 -6.62 9.95
C VAL A 2 16.63 -7.31 9.15
N PHE A 3 15.72 -6.54 8.56
CA PHE A 3 14.56 -7.02 7.79
C PHE A 3 14.91 -8.00 6.64
N GLU A 4 16.20 -8.09 6.28
CA GLU A 4 16.79 -8.98 5.28
C GLU A 4 16.51 -10.47 5.51
N GLU A 5 16.44 -10.93 6.76
CA GLU A 5 16.20 -12.37 7.04
C GLU A 5 14.77 -12.81 6.69
N LEU A 6 13.84 -11.88 6.50
CA LEU A 6 12.46 -12.18 6.08
C LEU A 6 12.29 -12.25 4.56
N ILE A 7 13.30 -11.85 3.77
CA ILE A 7 13.28 -11.84 2.30
C ILE A 7 14.33 -12.81 1.73
N LEU A 8 14.58 -13.94 2.39
CA LEU A 8 15.34 -15.05 1.80
C LEU A 8 14.37 -16.06 1.18
N PRO A 9 14.33 -16.22 -0.16
CA PRO A 9 13.42 -17.15 -0.83
C PRO A 9 13.66 -18.61 -0.48
N GLU A 10 14.84 -18.95 0.04
CA GLU A 10 15.24 -20.33 0.30
C GLU A 10 14.50 -20.99 1.47
N ARG A 11 13.81 -20.20 2.32
CA ARG A 11 12.98 -20.74 3.42
C ARG A 11 11.48 -20.46 3.28
N TYR A 12 11.07 -19.59 2.36
CA TYR A 12 9.66 -19.36 2.03
C TYR A 12 9.24 -20.19 0.82
N LEU A 13 9.58 -21.48 0.84
CA LEU A 13 8.79 -22.47 0.14
C LEU A 13 7.41 -22.43 0.78
N LEU A 14 6.44 -21.89 0.05
CA LEU A 14 5.02 -21.75 0.40
C LEU A 14 4.75 -20.51 1.26
N GLY A 15 3.89 -19.61 0.76
CA GLY A 15 3.41 -18.40 1.44
C GLY A 15 2.67 -18.61 2.76
N GLN A 16 2.86 -19.74 3.46
CA GLN A 16 2.25 -20.08 4.74
C GLN A 16 2.56 -19.06 5.85
N GLY A 17 3.77 -18.48 5.88
CA GLY A 17 4.14 -17.48 6.88
C GLY A 17 3.37 -16.15 6.72
N LEU A 18 2.94 -15.81 5.51
CA LEU A 18 2.21 -14.58 5.21
C LEU A 18 0.68 -14.78 5.21
N CYS A 19 0.21 -16.02 5.33
CA CYS A 19 -1.20 -16.37 5.44
C CYS A 19 -1.87 -15.90 6.75
N ASN A 20 -1.12 -15.34 7.70
CA ASN A 20 -1.66 -14.77 8.93
C ASN A 20 -1.37 -13.26 9.07
N LEU A 21 -0.76 -12.64 8.06
CA LEU A 21 -0.39 -11.23 8.12
C LEU A 21 -1.65 -10.36 7.92
N THR A 22 -2.12 -9.73 9.00
CA THR A 22 -3.30 -8.83 8.99
C THR A 22 -2.92 -7.37 8.81
N ASP A 23 -1.67 -7.01 9.15
CA ASP A 23 -1.15 -5.66 9.19
C ASP A 23 0.24 -5.62 8.55
N LEU A 24 0.47 -4.68 7.64
CA LEU A 24 1.75 -4.52 6.95
C LEU A 24 2.17 -3.06 6.96
N TRP A 25 3.40 -2.81 7.42
CA TRP A 25 4.10 -1.55 7.24
C TRP A 25 5.12 -1.68 6.10
N TRP A 26 4.91 -0.90 5.05
CA TRP A 26 5.78 -0.78 3.90
C TRP A 26 6.49 0.57 3.95
N ILE A 27 7.81 0.56 4.08
CA ILE A 27 8.63 1.76 4.04
C ILE A 27 9.42 1.73 2.73
N ASP A 28 9.26 2.77 1.92
CA ASP A 28 9.99 2.93 0.67
C ASP A 28 11.01 4.06 0.80
N ASP A 29 12.24 3.81 0.35
CA ASP A 29 13.34 4.77 0.38
C ASP A 29 13.41 5.63 -0.89
N SER A 30 12.40 5.55 -1.77
CA SER A 30 12.46 6.11 -3.12
C SER A 30 12.92 7.55 -3.13
N ARG A 31 14.19 7.75 -3.49
CA ARG A 31 14.77 9.06 -3.86
C ARG A 31 14.44 9.47 -5.30
N GLU A 32 13.73 8.59 -6.00
CA GLU A 32 13.22 8.73 -7.36
C GLU A 32 11.69 8.59 -7.30
N ARG A 33 11.00 8.63 -8.45
CA ARG A 33 9.54 8.43 -8.51
C ARG A 33 9.12 7.12 -7.87
N TYR A 34 8.10 7.18 -7.02
CA TYR A 34 7.55 6.03 -6.33
C TYR A 34 7.10 4.92 -7.31
N ASN A 35 7.51 3.67 -7.05
CA ASN A 35 7.16 2.52 -7.88
C ASN A 35 6.46 1.43 -7.05
N SER A 36 5.14 1.41 -7.14
CA SER A 36 4.30 0.44 -6.42
C SER A 36 4.46 -1.03 -6.84
N ASN A 37 5.19 -1.38 -7.91
CA ASN A 37 5.23 -2.75 -8.44
C ASN A 37 5.72 -3.79 -7.42
N ALA A 38 6.72 -3.45 -6.62
CA ALA A 38 7.26 -4.32 -5.58
C ALA A 38 6.21 -4.58 -4.50
N LEU A 39 5.61 -3.52 -3.96
CA LEU A 39 4.51 -3.58 -3.00
C LEU A 39 3.35 -4.42 -3.54
N ILE A 40 2.85 -4.12 -4.74
CA ILE A 40 1.72 -4.85 -5.35
C ILE A 40 2.03 -6.34 -5.53
N SER A 41 3.28 -6.70 -5.84
CA SER A 41 3.70 -8.10 -5.94
C SER A 41 3.73 -8.78 -4.58
N PHE A 42 4.21 -8.08 -3.55
CA PHE A 42 4.24 -8.58 -2.17
C PHE A 42 2.83 -8.77 -1.60
N LEU A 43 1.92 -7.83 -1.86
CA LEU A 43 0.53 -7.89 -1.41
C LEU A 43 -0.19 -9.17 -1.86
N LYS A 44 0.10 -9.68 -3.05
CA LYS A 44 -0.48 -10.94 -3.54
C LYS A 44 -0.08 -12.18 -2.70
N LEU A 45 0.95 -12.06 -1.88
CA LEU A 45 1.39 -13.12 -0.96
C LEU A 45 0.69 -13.06 0.41
N CYS A 46 -0.08 -12.00 0.68
CA CYS A 46 -0.68 -11.71 1.98
C CYS A 46 -2.22 -11.65 1.89
N PRO A 47 -2.91 -12.74 1.51
CA PRO A 47 -4.37 -12.74 1.33
C PRO A 47 -5.23 -12.22 2.50
N PRO A 48 -4.85 -12.37 3.80
CA PRO A 48 -5.68 -11.89 4.92
C PRO A 48 -5.44 -10.42 5.27
N LEU A 49 -4.57 -9.71 4.54
CA LEU A 49 -4.15 -8.37 4.92
C LEU A 49 -5.36 -7.42 5.01
N THR A 50 -5.52 -6.80 6.17
CA THR A 50 -6.63 -5.89 6.48
C THR A 50 -6.21 -4.43 6.50
N ARG A 51 -4.97 -4.15 6.91
CA ARG A 51 -4.42 -2.81 7.04
C ARG A 51 -3.04 -2.73 6.41
N LEU A 52 -2.85 -1.72 5.57
CA LEU A 52 -1.59 -1.43 4.91
C LEU A 52 -1.16 -0.01 5.28
N TYR A 53 0.06 0.13 5.76
CA TYR A 53 0.68 1.39 6.11
C TYR A 53 1.85 1.62 5.15
N ILE A 54 1.87 2.76 4.47
CA ILE A 54 2.89 3.09 3.48
C ILE A 54 3.52 4.41 3.87
N THR A 55 4.83 4.39 4.09
CA THR A 55 5.62 5.58 4.37
C THR A 55 6.69 5.69 3.29
N ILE A 56 6.70 6.82 2.58
CA ILE A 56 7.79 7.19 1.68
C ILE A 56 8.74 8.06 2.47
N ASP A 57 9.91 7.52 2.80
CA ASP A 57 10.92 8.25 3.56
C ASP A 57 12.28 8.14 2.85
N PRO A 58 12.72 9.17 2.10
CA PRO A 58 13.98 9.13 1.37
C PRO A 58 15.22 9.13 2.30
N LYS A 59 15.02 9.38 3.60
CA LYS A 59 16.04 9.25 4.66
C LYS A 59 15.95 7.89 5.37
N SER A 60 14.96 7.06 5.04
CA SER A 60 14.86 5.69 5.55
C SER A 60 16.05 4.84 5.06
N TYR A 61 16.11 3.61 5.55
CA TYR A 61 17.21 2.66 5.39
C TYR A 61 17.95 2.86 4.06
N ASN A 62 19.24 3.22 4.12
CA ASN A 62 20.12 3.36 2.95
C ASN A 62 20.47 1.96 2.41
N MET A 63 19.45 1.26 1.92
CA MET A 63 19.54 -0.10 1.43
C MET A 63 19.78 -0.01 -0.07
N GLY A 64 20.92 -0.48 -0.55
CA GLY A 64 21.16 -0.53 -1.99
C GLY A 64 20.01 -1.25 -2.68
N LYS A 65 19.43 -0.67 -3.75
CA LYS A 65 18.24 -1.17 -4.46
C LYS A 65 18.26 -2.70 -4.55
N ILE A 66 17.48 -3.37 -3.71
CA ILE A 66 17.35 -4.82 -3.79
C ILE A 66 16.57 -5.11 -5.06
N LYS A 67 17.22 -5.79 -6.02
CA LYS A 67 16.51 -6.35 -7.17
C LYS A 67 15.63 -7.48 -6.64
N MET A 68 14.42 -7.14 -6.25
CA MET A 68 13.39 -8.13 -5.97
C MET A 68 13.12 -8.86 -7.30
N SER A 69 13.70 -10.05 -7.43
CA SER A 69 13.45 -10.90 -8.59
C SER A 69 11.95 -11.17 -8.64
N SER A 70 11.39 -11.28 -9.86
CA SER A 70 9.96 -11.48 -10.05
C SER A 70 9.50 -12.73 -9.30
N ILE A 71 8.90 -12.53 -8.12
CA ILE A 71 8.31 -13.61 -7.35
C ILE A 71 7.20 -14.19 -8.22
N MET A 72 7.40 -15.43 -8.66
CA MET A 72 6.41 -16.15 -9.47
C MET A 72 5.25 -16.54 -8.57
N VAL A 73 4.28 -15.63 -8.43
CA VAL A 73 3.04 -15.90 -7.72
C VAL A 73 2.19 -16.86 -8.56
N ARG A 74 2.17 -18.14 -8.20
CA ARG A 74 1.42 -19.19 -8.91
C ARG A 74 -0.10 -19.05 -8.79
N ARG A 75 -0.59 -18.25 -7.83
CA ARG A 75 -2.02 -17.98 -7.62
C ARG A 75 -2.21 -16.51 -7.29
N SER A 76 -2.77 -15.74 -8.22
CA SER A 76 -3.25 -14.39 -7.93
C SER A 76 -4.54 -14.50 -7.12
N THR A 77 -4.43 -14.57 -5.80
CA THR A 77 -5.59 -14.27 -4.94
C THR A 77 -5.70 -12.76 -4.87
N LYS A 78 -6.85 -12.23 -5.28
CA LYS A 78 -7.13 -10.83 -5.02
C LYS A 78 -7.23 -10.64 -3.51
N LEU A 79 -6.87 -9.45 -3.03
CA LEU A 79 -7.00 -9.14 -1.61
C LEU A 79 -8.46 -8.79 -1.30
N GLU A 80 -9.11 -9.67 -0.57
CA GLU A 80 -10.53 -9.55 -0.21
C GLU A 80 -10.74 -8.72 1.05
N HIS A 81 -9.74 -8.71 1.95
CA HIS A 81 -9.91 -8.19 3.30
C HIS A 81 -9.26 -6.82 3.55
N LEU A 82 -8.59 -6.22 2.55
CA LEU A 82 -7.91 -4.94 2.75
C LEU A 82 -8.94 -3.81 2.92
N MET A 83 -9.04 -3.28 4.14
CA MET A 83 -10.02 -2.27 4.53
C MET A 83 -9.46 -0.85 4.49
N ALA A 84 -8.20 -0.69 4.90
CA ALA A 84 -7.58 0.62 5.05
C ALA A 84 -6.14 0.63 4.53
N VAL A 85 -5.80 1.72 3.83
CA VAL A 85 -4.46 2.02 3.35
C VAL A 85 -4.08 3.37 3.90
N MET A 86 -3.11 3.40 4.80
CA MET A 86 -2.56 4.64 5.34
C MET A 86 -1.35 5.05 4.53
N VAL A 87 -1.26 6.32 4.16
CA VAL A 87 -0.19 6.85 3.33
C VAL A 87 0.44 8.09 3.96
N GLU A 88 1.77 8.15 3.85
CA GLU A 88 2.59 9.26 4.33
C GLU A 88 3.80 9.46 3.40
N GLY A 89 4.25 10.71 3.26
CA GLY A 89 5.52 11.04 2.60
C GLY A 89 5.48 11.12 1.08
N PHE A 90 4.32 10.93 0.45
CA PHE A 90 4.17 11.16 -1.00
C PHE A 90 4.44 12.61 -1.37
N GLU A 91 5.13 12.83 -2.50
CA GLU A 91 5.48 14.19 -2.95
C GLU A 91 4.25 14.98 -3.40
N ASN A 92 3.24 14.31 -3.95
CA ASN A 92 2.04 14.92 -4.49
C ASN A 92 0.86 13.94 -4.56
N GLU A 93 -0.33 14.49 -4.78
CA GLU A 93 -1.58 13.72 -4.87
C GLU A 93 -1.67 12.83 -6.13
N GLU A 94 -0.93 13.13 -7.20
CA GLU A 94 -0.94 12.29 -8.41
C GLU A 94 -0.30 10.93 -8.14
N GLU A 95 0.78 10.88 -7.36
CA GLU A 95 1.43 9.63 -6.95
C GLU A 95 0.55 8.81 -6.00
N GLU A 96 -0.09 9.47 -5.02
CA GLU A 96 -1.09 8.83 -4.15
C GLU A 96 -2.24 8.24 -4.97
N CYS A 97 -2.76 9.00 -5.94
CA CYS A 97 -3.82 8.57 -6.84
C CYS A 97 -3.35 7.43 -7.76
N HIS A 98 -2.10 7.45 -8.20
CA HIS A 98 -1.51 6.35 -8.98
C HIS A 98 -1.47 5.06 -8.16
N LEU A 99 -1.01 5.11 -6.91
CA LEU A 99 -1.03 3.97 -6.00
C LEU A 99 -2.45 3.44 -5.81
N ALA A 100 -3.41 4.32 -5.52
CA ALA A 100 -4.81 3.96 -5.35
C ALA A 100 -5.36 3.17 -6.55
N LYS A 101 -5.01 3.59 -7.77
CA LYS A 101 -5.39 2.93 -9.02
C LYS A 101 -4.74 1.56 -9.16
N GLN A 102 -3.45 1.42 -8.80
CA GLN A 102 -2.77 0.13 -8.87
C GLN A 102 -3.34 -0.86 -7.85
N LEU A 103 -3.62 -0.40 -6.63
CA LEU A 103 -4.30 -1.18 -5.61
C LEU A 103 -5.67 -1.66 -6.11
N LYS A 104 -6.50 -0.78 -6.67
CA LYS A 104 -7.81 -1.16 -7.23
C LYS A 104 -7.76 -2.31 -8.26
N LYS A 105 -6.63 -2.55 -8.93
CA LYS A 105 -6.47 -3.67 -9.87
C LYS A 105 -6.25 -5.03 -9.17
N VAL A 106 -5.82 -5.03 -7.92
CA VAL A 106 -5.47 -6.24 -7.16
C VAL A 106 -6.36 -6.49 -5.95
N LEU A 107 -7.17 -5.50 -5.55
CA LEU A 107 -8.13 -5.62 -4.46
C LEU A 107 -9.51 -6.01 -4.99
N GLU A 108 -10.26 -6.80 -4.21
CA GLU A 108 -11.72 -6.94 -4.42
C GLU A 108 -12.49 -5.85 -3.69
N ALA A 109 -12.01 -5.46 -2.51
CA ALA A 109 -12.57 -4.39 -1.73
C ALA A 109 -12.13 -3.00 -2.25
N GLU A 110 -12.89 -1.98 -1.89
CA GLU A 110 -12.48 -0.57 -2.06
C GLU A 110 -12.01 -0.02 -0.72
N PRO A 111 -10.69 -0.05 -0.43
CA PRO A 111 -10.18 0.40 0.85
C PRO A 111 -10.32 1.91 0.99
N LEU A 112 -10.38 2.37 2.24
CA LEU A 112 -10.22 3.77 2.57
C LEU A 112 -8.74 4.14 2.48
N ILE A 113 -8.44 5.29 1.86
CA ILE A 113 -7.10 5.85 1.83
C ILE A 113 -7.03 6.91 2.91
N ILE A 114 -6.15 6.75 3.88
CA ILE A 114 -6.07 7.61 5.06
C ILE A 114 -4.71 8.29 5.04
N LYS A 115 -4.70 9.62 5.05
CA LYS A 115 -3.46 10.38 5.23
C LYS A 115 -3.03 10.40 6.69
N TRP A 116 -1.75 10.64 6.92
CA TRP A 116 -1.18 10.79 8.26
C TRP A 116 -1.92 11.86 9.10
N ASP A 117 -2.38 12.94 8.48
CA ASP A 117 -3.12 14.02 9.14
C ASP A 117 -4.56 13.65 9.55
N GLY A 118 -4.96 12.39 9.31
CA GLY A 118 -6.29 11.87 9.58
C GLY A 118 -7.30 12.10 8.45
N THR A 119 -6.90 12.76 7.36
CA THR A 119 -7.78 12.97 6.20
C THR A 119 -8.09 11.64 5.53
N VAL A 120 -9.37 11.25 5.52
CA VAL A 120 -9.83 10.04 4.84
C VAL A 120 -10.31 10.39 3.43
N ARG A 121 -9.80 9.67 2.45
CA ARG A 121 -10.11 9.80 1.03
C ARG A 121 -10.58 8.48 0.44
N ARG A 122 -11.39 8.57 -0.63
CA ARG A 122 -11.78 7.41 -1.43
C ARG A 122 -11.52 7.71 -2.90
N LEU A 123 -10.99 6.71 -3.60
CA LEU A 123 -10.88 6.76 -5.06
C LEU A 123 -12.27 6.53 -5.68
N ILE A 124 -12.82 7.55 -6.33
CA ILE A 124 -14.10 7.44 -7.03
C ILE A 124 -13.90 7.56 -8.54
N LYS A 125 -14.82 6.96 -9.29
CA LYS A 125 -14.85 7.08 -10.75
C LYS A 125 -15.76 8.24 -11.15
N VAL A 126 -15.20 9.27 -11.77
CA VAL A 126 -15.91 10.47 -12.21
C VAL A 126 -16.29 10.33 -13.69
N HIS A 127 -17.58 10.04 -13.94
CA HIS A 127 -18.08 9.79 -15.30
C HIS A 127 -17.93 11.00 -16.25
N GLU A 128 -17.87 12.21 -15.73
CA GLU A 128 -17.72 13.43 -16.53
C GLU A 128 -16.32 13.58 -17.13
N GLN A 129 -15.29 12.99 -16.51
CA GLN A 129 -13.92 13.01 -16.99
C GLN A 129 -13.66 12.03 -18.14
N LEU A 130 -14.41 10.92 -18.20
CA LEU A 130 -14.43 10.01 -19.35
C LEU A 130 -14.78 10.73 -20.65
N ARG A 131 -15.70 11.71 -20.60
CA ARG A 131 -16.13 12.49 -21.76
C ARG A 131 -15.08 13.50 -22.22
N LYS A 132 -14.16 13.90 -21.34
CA LYS A 132 -13.10 14.88 -21.61
C LYS A 132 -11.74 14.24 -21.95
N GLY A 133 -11.67 12.91 -22.06
CA GLY A 133 -10.42 12.19 -22.31
C GLY A 133 -9.39 12.31 -21.18
N ARG A 134 -9.81 12.71 -19.98
CA ARG A 134 -8.97 12.78 -18.78
C ARG A 134 -9.09 11.48 -17.98
N ASP A 135 -8.11 11.24 -17.11
CA ASP A 135 -8.16 10.12 -16.18
C ASP A 135 -9.48 10.16 -15.38
N PRO A 136 -10.29 9.10 -15.37
CA PRO A 136 -11.64 9.15 -14.84
C PRO A 136 -11.72 8.93 -13.33
N TYR A 137 -10.61 9.08 -12.61
CA TYR A 137 -10.55 8.83 -11.17
C TYR A 137 -9.98 10.01 -10.39
N GLU A 138 -10.63 10.29 -9.27
CA GLU A 138 -10.23 11.33 -8.32
C GLU A 138 -10.29 10.80 -6.90
N LEU A 139 -9.42 11.33 -6.04
CA LEU A 139 -9.50 11.12 -4.60
C LEU A 139 -10.42 12.20 -4.02
N ILE A 140 -11.49 11.76 -3.35
CA ILE A 140 -12.41 12.68 -2.68
C ILE A 140 -12.36 12.45 -1.18
N GLU A 141 -12.27 13.54 -0.44
CA GLU A 141 -12.32 13.55 1.01
C GLU A 141 -13.70 13.11 1.52
N LYS A 142 -13.68 12.22 2.51
CA LYS A 142 -14.87 11.70 3.17
C LYS A 142 -14.74 11.98 4.65
N ARG A 143 -15.79 12.56 5.24
CA ARG A 143 -15.92 12.60 6.69
C ARG A 143 -16.20 11.17 7.18
N VAL A 144 -15.32 10.66 8.03
CA VAL A 144 -15.51 9.37 8.70
C VAL A 144 -15.55 9.64 10.19
N GLU A 145 -16.60 9.20 10.85
CA GLU A 145 -16.66 9.19 12.30
C GLU A 145 -15.71 8.08 12.79
N ASN A 146 -14.84 8.40 13.76
CA ASN A 146 -13.97 7.44 14.45
C ASN A 146 -12.68 6.99 13.69
N HIS A 147 -11.91 7.95 13.13
CA HIS A 147 -10.63 7.67 12.46
C HIS A 147 -9.56 7.03 13.35
N TYR A 148 -9.65 7.20 14.68
CA TYR A 148 -8.71 6.63 15.65
C TYR A 148 -8.73 5.10 15.73
N GLU A 149 -9.86 4.45 15.39
CA GLU A 149 -9.94 2.98 15.35
C GLU A 149 -9.27 2.38 14.10
N LEU A 150 -9.09 3.19 13.05
CA LEU A 150 -8.40 2.78 11.81
C LEU A 150 -6.88 2.96 11.90
N CYS A 151 -6.41 3.78 12.85
CA CYS A 151 -5.02 4.21 12.96
C CYS A 151 -4.51 4.12 14.41
N PRO A 152 -4.15 2.92 14.91
CA PRO A 152 -3.42 2.82 16.17
C PRO A 152 -2.06 3.52 16.05
N LYS A 153 -1.70 4.33 17.05
CA LYS A 153 -0.38 4.95 17.16
C LYS A 153 0.69 3.85 17.24
N HIS A 154 1.70 3.90 16.37
CA HIS A 154 2.82 2.97 16.36
C HIS A 154 4.09 3.64 16.96
N PRO A 155 5.03 2.92 17.59
CA PRO A 155 6.22 3.52 18.21
C PRO A 155 7.13 4.35 17.30
N HIS A 156 7.06 4.18 15.98
CA HIS A 156 7.75 5.03 15.02
C HIS A 156 7.03 6.38 14.75
N MET A 157 5.88 6.62 15.38
CA MET A 157 4.99 7.78 15.20
C MET A 157 5.20 8.89 16.25
N ASP A 158 6.19 8.77 17.15
CA ASP A 158 6.45 9.73 18.24
C ASP A 158 7.73 10.57 18.00
N HIS A 159 8.05 10.92 16.74
CA HIS A 159 9.21 11.75 16.41
C HIS A 159 8.84 13.12 15.87
#